data_AF-A0A3D9XRJ9-F1
#
_entry.id   AF-A0A3D9XRJ9-F1
#
_cell.length_a   1.000
_cell.length_b   1.000
_cell.length_c   1.000
_cell.angle_alpha   90.00
_cell.angle_beta   90.00
_cell.angle_gamma   90.00
#
_symmetry.space_group_name_H-M   'P 1'
#
loop_
_entity.id
_entity.type
_entity.pdbx_description
1 polymer ?
#
loop_
_entity_poly.entity_id
_entity_poly.type
_entity_poly.pdbx_seq_one_letter_code
_entity_poly.pdbx_strand_id
1 'polypeptide(L)'
;MKQRKLLPALFLAAATGTTPAAAAEIGDAVHGAELFGKECSVCHRIGKGARHSVGPRLNGVFGRRAASLADFSYSKAMKRKGNDGLTWTLETLDAYIENPKALVTGTRMSYRGLAEPQARADLMAYMRDYSDRPQDIPEAEPTARRNAPVLSEEVLALRGDPEFGAYLSAECTTCHQRDGSDQGIPSIASWPQEDFVVAMHAYKQKLRPHPVMQMMAGRLSEEEIAALAAFFATLE
;
A
#
# COMPACT_ATOMS: atom_id res chain seq x y z
N MET A 1 -39.81 54.08 -37.52
CA MET A 1 -38.56 53.57 -36.91
C MET A 1 -38.75 53.44 -35.41
N LYS A 2 -39.13 52.27 -34.89
CA LYS A 2 -39.09 51.98 -33.45
C LYS A 2 -38.58 50.54 -33.27
N GLN A 3 -37.53 50.43 -32.47
CA GLN A 3 -36.58 49.32 -32.43
C GLN A 3 -37.16 48.07 -31.76
N ARG A 4 -36.87 46.90 -32.34
CA ARG A 4 -37.08 45.57 -31.74
C ARG A 4 -36.07 45.40 -30.60
N LYS A 5 -36.54 45.33 -29.36
CA LYS A 5 -35.72 44.90 -28.20
C LYS A 5 -35.70 43.37 -28.17
N LEU A 6 -34.54 42.77 -28.47
CA LEU A 6 -34.26 41.35 -28.24
C LEU A 6 -33.79 41.19 -26.79
N LEU A 7 -34.46 40.35 -26.00
CA LEU A 7 -33.99 39.93 -24.67
C LEU A 7 -32.85 38.89 -24.85
N PRO A 8 -31.78 38.94 -24.04
CA PRO A 8 -30.75 37.90 -24.06
C PRO A 8 -31.25 36.67 -23.29
N ALA A 9 -31.17 35.50 -23.92
CA ALA A 9 -31.39 34.22 -23.27
C ALA A 9 -30.21 33.90 -22.34
N LEU A 10 -30.47 33.86 -21.04
CA LEU A 10 -29.51 33.48 -20.02
C LEU A 10 -29.38 31.95 -20.01
N PHE A 11 -28.32 31.42 -20.62
CA PHE A 11 -27.96 30.00 -20.50
C PHE A 11 -27.35 29.75 -19.11
N LEU A 12 -28.12 29.09 -18.24
CA LEU A 12 -27.66 28.60 -16.96
C LEU A 12 -26.89 27.29 -17.20
N ALA A 13 -25.56 27.36 -17.22
CA ALA A 13 -24.70 26.18 -17.28
C ALA A 13 -24.79 25.44 -15.93
N ALA A 14 -25.49 24.31 -15.92
CA ALA A 14 -25.48 23.39 -14.79
C ALA A 14 -24.11 22.70 -14.73
N ALA A 15 -23.27 23.12 -13.77
CA ALA A 15 -22.05 22.41 -13.43
C ALA A 15 -22.43 21.09 -12.75
N THR A 16 -22.37 20.00 -13.50
CA THR A 16 -22.41 18.64 -12.95
C THR A 16 -21.11 18.42 -12.18
N GLY A 17 -21.18 18.57 -10.86
CA GLY A 17 -20.08 18.19 -9.96
C GLY A 17 -19.87 16.69 -10.01
N THR A 18 -18.72 16.26 -10.51
CA THR A 18 -18.24 14.88 -10.38
C THR A 18 -17.86 14.66 -8.92
N THR A 19 -18.65 13.91 -8.17
CA THR A 19 -18.24 13.43 -6.84
C THR A 19 -17.09 12.43 -7.01
N PRO A 20 -15.97 12.57 -6.30
CA PRO A 20 -14.94 11.54 -6.29
C PRO A 20 -15.52 10.25 -5.70
N ALA A 21 -15.32 9.13 -6.39
CA ALA A 21 -15.68 7.81 -5.92
C ALA A 21 -15.00 7.54 -4.58
N ALA A 22 -15.80 7.28 -3.54
CA ALA A 22 -15.30 6.74 -2.29
C ALA A 22 -14.55 5.44 -2.58
N ALA A 23 -13.35 5.29 -2.02
CA ALA A 23 -12.66 3.99 -2.01
C ALA A 23 -13.64 2.96 -1.42
N ALA A 24 -13.86 1.86 -2.13
CA ALA A 24 -14.78 0.82 -1.69
C ALA A 24 -14.32 0.28 -0.34
N GLU A 25 -15.18 0.33 0.68
CA GLU A 25 -14.95 -0.43 1.90
C GLU A 25 -15.13 -1.91 1.60
N ILE A 26 -14.15 -2.73 1.98
CA ILE A 26 -14.11 -4.16 1.68
C ILE A 26 -15.30 -4.91 2.29
N GLY A 27 -15.89 -4.37 3.36
CA GLY A 27 -17.06 -4.93 4.03
C GLY A 27 -17.39 -4.16 5.31
N ASP A 28 -18.46 -4.57 6.00
CA ASP A 28 -18.91 -4.00 7.27
C ASP A 28 -18.12 -4.59 8.45
N ALA A 29 -17.23 -3.79 9.05
CA ALA A 29 -16.42 -4.20 10.20
C ALA A 29 -17.26 -4.48 11.47
N VAL A 30 -18.44 -3.87 11.62
CA VAL A 30 -19.33 -4.13 12.76
C VAL A 30 -19.92 -5.53 12.63
N HIS A 31 -20.46 -5.87 11.46
CA HIS A 31 -20.92 -7.24 11.20
C HIS A 31 -19.77 -8.25 11.26
N GLY A 32 -18.59 -7.88 10.75
CA GLY A 32 -17.36 -8.67 10.84
C GLY A 32 -16.95 -9.01 12.27
N ALA A 33 -17.12 -8.08 13.22
CA ALA A 33 -16.86 -8.32 14.64
C ALA A 33 -17.80 -9.40 15.22
N GLU A 34 -19.07 -9.39 14.83
CA GLU A 34 -20.02 -10.43 15.23
C GLU A 34 -19.65 -11.79 14.65
N LEU A 35 -19.31 -11.85 13.36
CA LEU A 35 -18.86 -13.06 12.70
C LEU A 35 -17.58 -13.61 13.34
N PHE A 36 -16.63 -12.75 13.69
CA PHE A 36 -15.44 -13.17 14.42
C PHE A 36 -15.80 -13.81 15.77
N GLY A 37 -16.75 -13.22 16.49
CA GLY A 37 -17.30 -13.76 17.73
C GLY A 37 -17.87 -15.18 17.57
N LYS A 38 -18.63 -15.42 16.50
CA LYS A 38 -19.32 -16.69 16.22
C LYS A 38 -18.37 -17.76 15.64
N GLU A 39 -17.52 -17.37 14.69
CA GLU A 39 -16.75 -18.28 13.84
C GLU A 39 -15.31 -18.52 14.33
N CYS A 40 -14.67 -17.48 14.89
CA CYS A 40 -13.21 -17.46 15.08
C CYS A 40 -12.79 -17.47 16.55
N SER A 41 -13.59 -16.85 17.43
CA SER A 41 -13.22 -16.51 18.81
C SER A 41 -12.97 -17.74 19.69
N VAL A 42 -13.49 -18.92 19.32
CA VAL A 42 -13.22 -20.18 20.03
C VAL A 42 -11.73 -20.51 19.98
N CYS A 43 -11.07 -20.28 18.83
CA CYS A 43 -9.69 -20.66 18.61
C CYS A 43 -8.71 -19.50 18.63
N HIS A 44 -9.15 -18.32 18.21
CA HIS A 44 -8.29 -17.17 17.97
C HIS A 44 -8.56 -16.03 18.95
N ARG A 45 -7.55 -15.19 19.14
CA ARG A 45 -7.67 -13.91 19.86
C ARG A 45 -7.16 -12.81 18.94
N ILE A 46 -7.83 -11.67 19.01
CA ILE A 46 -7.50 -10.46 18.27
C ILE A 46 -7.69 -9.25 19.19
N GLY A 47 -6.91 -8.19 18.99
CA GLY A 47 -6.98 -6.97 19.78
C GLY A 47 -5.90 -6.83 20.86
N LYS A 48 -6.08 -5.84 21.73
CA LYS A 48 -5.07 -5.45 22.73
C LYS A 48 -4.79 -6.61 23.68
N GLY A 49 -3.51 -7.02 23.76
CA GLY A 49 -3.08 -8.11 24.62
C GLY A 49 -3.45 -9.52 24.14
N ALA A 50 -3.87 -9.67 22.88
CA ALA A 50 -4.19 -10.98 22.30
C ALA A 50 -3.01 -11.96 22.42
N ARG A 51 -3.29 -13.14 22.98
CA ARG A 51 -2.34 -14.26 23.11
C ARG A 51 -2.79 -15.44 22.26
N HIS A 52 -1.86 -16.35 21.99
CA HIS A 52 -2.17 -17.63 21.36
C HIS A 52 -3.16 -18.45 22.20
N SER A 53 -3.98 -19.23 21.51
CA SER A 53 -4.87 -20.23 22.11
C SER A 53 -4.79 -21.51 21.26
N VAL A 54 -5.92 -22.11 20.90
CA VAL A 54 -5.98 -23.23 19.94
C VAL A 54 -5.36 -22.82 18.60
N GLY A 55 -5.60 -21.56 18.18
CA GLY A 55 -4.99 -20.92 17.01
C GLY A 55 -4.03 -19.78 17.39
N PRO A 56 -3.24 -19.28 16.42
CA PRO A 56 -2.38 -18.12 16.61
C PRO A 56 -3.20 -16.84 16.85
N ARG A 57 -2.56 -15.81 17.43
CA ARG A 57 -3.17 -14.47 17.52
C ARG A 57 -3.26 -13.87 16.12
N LEU A 58 -4.32 -13.11 15.86
CA LEU A 58 -4.60 -12.58 14.52
C LEU A 58 -4.23 -11.11 14.33
N ASN A 59 -3.71 -10.42 15.34
CA ASN A 59 -3.17 -9.06 15.17
C ASN A 59 -2.04 -9.08 14.13
N GLY A 60 -2.00 -8.08 13.25
CA GLY A 60 -0.96 -7.93 12.22
C GLY A 60 -0.92 -9.12 11.26
N VAL A 61 -2.08 -9.69 10.90
CA VAL A 61 -2.14 -10.86 10.01
C VAL A 61 -1.96 -10.46 8.56
N PHE A 62 -2.49 -9.32 8.12
CA PHE A 62 -2.33 -8.84 6.75
C PHE A 62 -0.86 -8.56 6.42
N GLY A 63 -0.39 -9.01 5.26
CA GLY A 63 0.99 -8.94 4.80
C GLY A 63 1.97 -9.89 5.51
N ARG A 64 1.52 -10.63 6.53
CA ARG A 64 2.38 -11.54 7.28
C ARG A 64 2.55 -12.85 6.53
N ARG A 65 3.79 -13.34 6.42
CA ARG A 65 4.08 -14.69 5.92
C ARG A 65 3.37 -15.76 6.77
N ALA A 66 2.77 -16.76 6.13
CA ALA A 66 2.14 -17.86 6.84
C ALA A 66 3.15 -18.59 7.75
N ALA A 67 2.67 -19.10 8.90
CA ALA A 67 3.49 -19.82 9.89
C ALA A 67 4.70 -19.06 10.47
N SER A 68 4.72 -17.73 10.45
CA SER A 68 5.90 -16.92 10.82
C SER A 68 6.02 -16.54 12.30
N LEU A 69 4.97 -16.71 13.10
CA LEU A 69 5.04 -16.43 14.55
C LEU A 69 5.85 -17.52 15.25
N ALA A 70 7.08 -17.18 15.66
CA ALA A 70 8.02 -18.12 16.26
C ALA A 70 7.51 -18.75 17.57
N ASP A 71 6.59 -18.07 18.27
CA ASP A 71 5.98 -18.46 19.53
C ASP A 71 4.73 -19.34 19.37
N PHE A 72 4.37 -19.76 18.15
CA PHE A 72 3.24 -20.64 17.89
C PHE A 72 3.61 -21.94 17.15
N SER A 73 3.01 -23.06 17.58
CA SER A 73 3.25 -24.38 16.97
C SER A 73 2.29 -24.68 15.82
N TYR A 74 2.68 -24.25 14.61
CA TYR A 74 1.94 -24.51 13.37
C TYR A 74 1.98 -25.98 12.91
N SER A 75 0.99 -26.39 12.11
CA SER A 75 1.03 -27.68 11.42
C SER A 75 2.20 -27.74 10.41
N LYS A 76 2.69 -28.95 10.13
CA LYS A 76 3.73 -29.15 9.10
C LYS A 76 3.30 -28.59 7.75
N ALA A 77 2.02 -28.75 7.38
CA ALA A 77 1.48 -28.24 6.13
C ALA A 77 1.51 -26.70 6.06
N MET A 78 1.11 -26.03 7.13
CA MET A 78 1.12 -24.56 7.18
C MET A 78 2.55 -24.00 7.14
N LYS A 79 3.50 -24.66 7.83
CA LYS A 79 4.93 -24.32 7.74
C LYS A 79 5.48 -24.46 6.32
N ARG A 80 5.14 -25.55 5.61
CA ARG A 80 5.55 -25.74 4.21
C ARG A 80 5.03 -24.61 3.33
N LYS A 81 3.71 -24.35 3.35
CA LYS A 81 3.12 -23.27 2.55
C LYS A 81 3.75 -21.91 2.82
N GLY A 82 4.03 -21.58 4.08
CA GLY A 82 4.73 -20.35 4.43
C GLY A 82 6.19 -20.29 3.96
N ASN A 83 6.87 -21.43 3.81
CA ASN A 83 8.21 -21.49 3.22
C ASN A 83 8.17 -21.44 1.69
N ASP A 84 7.09 -21.93 1.08
CA ASP A 84 6.82 -21.86 -0.36
C ASP A 84 6.32 -20.46 -0.79
N GLY A 85 6.31 -19.48 0.12
CA GLY A 85 5.98 -18.09 -0.18
C GLY A 85 4.56 -17.64 0.15
N LEU A 86 3.73 -18.47 0.80
CA LEU A 86 2.37 -18.05 1.19
C LEU A 86 2.43 -16.87 2.17
N THR A 87 1.87 -15.75 1.75
CA THR A 87 1.67 -14.53 2.54
C THR A 87 0.18 -14.26 2.68
N TRP A 88 -0.24 -13.70 3.82
CA TRP A 88 -1.64 -13.37 4.09
C TRP A 88 -2.02 -12.03 3.45
N THR A 89 -2.44 -12.09 2.21
CA THR A 89 -3.04 -11.00 1.43
C THR A 89 -4.56 -11.05 1.60
N LEU A 90 -5.29 -10.09 1.04
CA LEU A 90 -6.75 -10.18 1.05
C LEU A 90 -7.22 -11.44 0.30
N GLU A 91 -6.68 -11.69 -0.88
CA GLU A 91 -7.00 -12.85 -1.72
C GLU A 91 -6.70 -14.17 -1.00
N THR A 92 -5.52 -14.31 -0.41
CA THR A 92 -5.13 -15.56 0.23
C THR A 92 -5.84 -15.77 1.57
N LEU A 93 -6.20 -14.69 2.29
CA LEU A 93 -7.06 -14.78 3.47
C LEU A 93 -8.49 -15.16 3.07
N ASP A 94 -9.06 -14.56 2.02
CA ASP A 94 -10.39 -14.90 1.52
C ASP A 94 -10.47 -16.39 1.18
N ALA A 95 -9.55 -16.88 0.35
CA ALA A 95 -9.47 -18.29 -0.04
C ALA A 95 -9.25 -19.22 1.17
N TYR A 96 -8.45 -18.79 2.15
CA TYR A 96 -8.21 -19.59 3.35
C TYR A 96 -9.41 -19.61 4.30
N ILE A 97 -10.15 -18.51 4.43
CA ILE A 97 -11.37 -18.41 5.24
C ILE A 97 -12.52 -19.18 4.57
N GLU A 98 -12.62 -19.11 3.25
CA GLU A 98 -13.60 -19.88 2.46
C GLU A 98 -13.39 -21.38 2.65
N ASN A 99 -12.14 -21.86 2.52
CA ASN A 99 -11.84 -23.26 2.71
C ASN A 99 -10.37 -23.51 3.11
N PRO A 100 -10.07 -23.61 4.42
CA PRO A 100 -8.69 -23.77 4.89
C PRO A 100 -8.01 -25.05 4.37
N LYS A 101 -8.79 -26.13 4.21
CA LYS A 101 -8.28 -27.43 3.78
C LYS A 101 -7.97 -27.48 2.29
N ALA A 102 -8.67 -26.68 1.48
CA ALA A 102 -8.40 -26.54 0.06
C ALA A 102 -7.08 -25.80 -0.17
N LEU A 103 -6.87 -24.65 0.47
CA LEU A 103 -5.63 -23.89 0.30
C LEU A 103 -4.42 -24.54 0.98
N VAL A 104 -4.62 -25.10 2.19
CA VAL A 104 -3.56 -25.74 2.97
C VAL A 104 -3.99 -27.13 3.42
N THR A 105 -3.86 -28.11 2.51
CA THR A 105 -4.15 -29.51 2.82
C THR A 105 -3.27 -30.03 3.97
N GLY A 106 -3.90 -30.50 5.04
CA GLY A 106 -3.22 -30.89 6.29
C GLY A 106 -3.03 -29.75 7.30
N THR A 107 -3.72 -28.62 7.13
CA THR A 107 -3.83 -27.60 8.17
C THR A 107 -4.48 -28.16 9.45
N ARG A 108 -4.04 -27.65 10.61
CA ARG A 108 -4.65 -27.97 11.92
C ARG A 108 -5.90 -27.12 12.21
N MET A 109 -6.18 -26.11 11.39
CA MET A 109 -7.40 -25.32 11.51
C MET A 109 -8.59 -26.14 11.02
N SER A 110 -9.29 -26.81 11.95
CA SER A 110 -10.46 -27.63 11.65
C SER A 110 -11.74 -26.79 11.47
N TYR A 111 -11.64 -25.73 10.67
CA TYR A 111 -12.75 -24.86 10.32
C TYR A 111 -13.40 -25.36 9.02
N ARG A 112 -14.74 -25.33 8.94
CA ARG A 112 -15.49 -25.79 7.76
C ARG A 112 -15.42 -24.80 6.61
N GLY A 113 -15.12 -23.53 6.89
CA GLY A 113 -15.11 -22.47 5.92
C GLY A 113 -16.33 -21.56 6.02
N LEU A 114 -16.20 -20.33 5.53
CA LEU A 114 -17.27 -19.34 5.41
C LEU A 114 -17.58 -19.10 3.93
N ALA A 115 -18.66 -19.72 3.44
CA ALA A 115 -18.95 -19.76 2.00
C ALA A 115 -19.45 -18.42 1.43
N GLU A 116 -20.15 -17.63 2.23
CA GLU A 116 -20.75 -16.36 1.79
C GLU A 116 -19.67 -15.29 1.59
N PRO A 117 -19.46 -14.79 0.35
CA PRO A 117 -18.39 -13.84 0.06
C PRO A 117 -18.51 -12.55 0.87
N GLN A 118 -19.71 -12.00 1.02
CA GLN A 118 -19.90 -10.77 1.80
C GLN A 118 -19.54 -10.98 3.26
N ALA A 119 -19.91 -12.12 3.85
CA ALA A 119 -19.56 -12.42 5.24
C ALA A 119 -18.04 -12.55 5.44
N ARG A 120 -17.30 -13.10 4.46
CA ARG A 120 -15.83 -13.10 4.50
C ARG A 120 -15.27 -11.71 4.41
N ALA A 121 -15.82 -10.89 3.52
CA ALA A 121 -15.39 -9.52 3.31
C ALA A 121 -15.57 -8.67 4.59
N ASP A 122 -16.73 -8.79 5.25
CA ASP A 122 -17.02 -8.17 6.55
C ASP A 122 -16.05 -8.65 7.65
N LEU A 123 -15.82 -9.95 7.74
CA LEU A 123 -14.87 -10.54 8.70
C LEU A 123 -13.44 -9.99 8.49
N MET A 124 -13.00 -9.90 7.23
CA MET A 124 -11.69 -9.34 6.89
C MET A 124 -11.62 -7.83 7.16
N ALA A 125 -12.72 -7.08 6.98
CA ALA A 125 -12.82 -5.68 7.35
C ALA A 125 -12.62 -5.49 8.87
N TYR A 126 -13.22 -6.34 9.70
CA TYR A 126 -12.96 -6.33 11.15
C TYR A 126 -11.52 -6.70 11.53
N MET A 127 -10.96 -7.76 10.94
CA MET A 127 -9.60 -8.22 11.29
C MET A 127 -8.51 -7.20 10.96
N ARG A 128 -8.79 -6.33 10.00
CA ARG A 128 -7.92 -5.27 9.51
C ARG A 128 -7.71 -4.14 10.52
N ASP A 129 -8.70 -3.86 11.37
CA ASP A 129 -8.56 -2.88 12.47
C ASP A 129 -7.44 -3.24 13.46
N TYR A 130 -7.03 -4.50 13.48
CA TYR A 130 -5.99 -5.02 14.37
C TYR A 130 -4.72 -5.42 13.66
N SER A 131 -4.55 -4.98 12.41
CA SER A 131 -3.30 -5.10 11.68
C SER A 131 -2.65 -3.73 11.54
N ASP A 132 -1.33 -3.67 11.62
CA ASP A 132 -0.58 -2.46 12.02
C ASP A 132 -0.79 -1.22 11.11
N ARG A 133 -1.48 -1.33 9.97
CA ARG A 133 -1.75 -0.20 9.04
C ARG A 133 -3.03 -0.44 8.18
N PRO A 134 -4.15 0.26 8.43
CA PRO A 134 -5.31 0.34 7.52
C PRO A 134 -5.01 1.00 6.15
N GLN A 135 -3.80 1.52 5.98
CA GLN A 135 -3.32 2.22 4.79
C GLN A 135 -2.83 1.26 3.68
N ASP A 136 -2.65 -0.04 3.99
CA ASP A 136 -2.09 -1.05 3.08
C ASP A 136 -3.19 -1.89 2.40
N ILE A 137 -4.37 -1.30 2.17
CA ILE A 137 -5.54 -1.99 1.62
C ILE A 137 -6.11 -1.22 0.44
N PRO A 138 -5.74 -1.67 -0.76
CA PRO A 138 -6.67 -1.86 -1.85
C PRO A 138 -6.51 -3.30 -2.41
N GLU A 139 -7.56 -3.87 -2.97
CA GLU A 139 -7.75 -5.31 -3.25
C GLU A 139 -6.79 -6.04 -4.23
N ALA A 140 -5.52 -5.69 -4.39
CA ALA A 140 -4.53 -6.53 -5.07
C ALA A 140 -3.08 -6.21 -4.66
N GLU A 141 -2.26 -7.25 -4.45
CA GLU A 141 -0.79 -7.15 -4.30
C GLU A 141 -0.16 -6.34 -5.47
N PRO A 142 0.90 -5.54 -5.26
CA PRO A 142 2.04 -5.84 -4.39
C PRO A 142 2.20 -4.85 -3.24
N THR A 143 3.05 -5.24 -2.30
CA THR A 143 3.58 -4.49 -1.14
C THR A 143 4.27 -3.15 -1.45
N ALA A 144 3.89 -2.44 -2.52
CA ALA A 144 4.25 -1.07 -2.77
C ALA A 144 3.20 -0.19 -2.07
N ARG A 145 3.57 0.32 -0.90
CA ARG A 145 2.89 1.43 -0.24
C ARG A 145 2.33 2.39 -1.29
N ARG A 146 1.03 2.69 -1.31
CA ARG A 146 0.58 3.99 -1.83
C ARG A 146 0.90 5.06 -0.79
N ASN A 147 2.20 5.20 -0.61
CA ASN A 147 2.89 6.34 -0.05
C ASN A 147 3.45 7.16 -1.21
N ALA A 148 2.73 7.14 -2.34
CA ALA A 148 2.93 8.14 -3.35
C ALA A 148 2.52 9.46 -2.67
N PRO A 149 3.45 10.40 -2.52
CA PRO A 149 3.15 11.71 -1.99
C PRO A 149 2.01 12.30 -2.82
N VAL A 150 1.06 12.96 -2.15
CA VAL A 150 0.07 13.75 -2.87
C VAL A 150 0.82 14.97 -3.38
N LEU A 151 1.20 14.94 -4.65
CA LEU A 151 1.86 16.04 -5.34
C LEU A 151 0.80 16.83 -6.09
N SER A 152 0.94 18.16 -6.07
CA SER A 152 0.11 18.99 -6.93
C SER A 152 0.47 18.72 -8.40
N GLU A 153 -0.50 18.95 -9.28
CA GLU A 153 -0.26 18.90 -10.74
C GLU A 153 0.91 19.83 -11.14
N GLU A 154 1.08 20.94 -10.42
CA GLU A 154 2.20 21.86 -10.58
C GLU A 154 3.56 21.18 -10.33
N VAL A 155 3.70 20.42 -9.22
CA VAL A 155 4.95 19.71 -8.90
C VAL A 155 5.25 18.61 -9.93
N LEU A 156 4.23 17.88 -10.38
CA LEU A 156 4.39 16.86 -11.41
C LEU A 156 4.72 17.43 -12.79
N ALA A 157 4.26 18.66 -13.08
CA ALA A 157 4.53 19.36 -14.34
C ALA A 157 5.88 20.09 -14.37
N LEU A 158 6.60 20.17 -13.24
CA LEU A 158 7.92 20.80 -13.19
C LEU A 158 8.89 20.08 -14.13
N ARG A 159 9.48 20.85 -15.06
CA ARG A 159 10.55 20.37 -15.93
C ARG A 159 11.89 20.77 -15.33
N GLY A 160 12.67 19.78 -14.90
CA GLY A 160 13.99 20.00 -14.33
C GLY A 160 15.04 20.41 -15.37
N ASP A 161 15.99 21.23 -14.95
CA ASP A 161 17.21 21.53 -15.71
C ASP A 161 18.28 20.46 -15.41
N PRO A 162 18.69 19.63 -16.40
CA PRO A 162 19.67 18.58 -16.18
C PRO A 162 21.09 19.10 -15.87
N GLU A 163 21.46 20.31 -16.29
CA GLU A 163 22.77 20.89 -15.97
C GLU A 163 22.81 21.28 -14.48
N PHE A 164 21.73 21.88 -13.99
CA PHE A 164 21.57 22.15 -12.56
C PHE A 164 21.47 20.86 -11.74
N GLY A 165 20.77 19.83 -12.24
CA GLY A 165 20.73 18.50 -11.64
C GLY A 165 22.11 17.85 -11.51
N ALA A 166 22.96 17.99 -12.55
CA ALA A 166 24.33 17.50 -12.53
C ALA A 166 25.15 18.14 -11.40
N TYR A 167 25.01 19.46 -11.21
CA TYR A 167 25.66 20.18 -10.11
C TYR A 167 25.22 19.66 -8.73
N LEU A 168 23.91 19.45 -8.52
CA LEU A 168 23.36 18.95 -7.26
C LEU A 168 23.71 17.47 -6.98
N SER A 169 23.98 16.69 -8.03
CA SER A 169 24.16 15.23 -7.93
C SER A 169 25.39 14.78 -7.14
N ALA A 170 26.37 15.67 -6.92
CA ALA A 170 27.65 15.32 -6.27
C ALA A 170 27.46 14.57 -4.95
N GLU A 171 26.53 15.05 -4.11
CA GLU A 171 26.20 14.46 -2.82
C GLU A 171 25.53 13.08 -2.94
N CYS A 172 24.68 12.90 -3.96
CA CYS A 172 24.00 11.64 -4.24
C CYS A 172 25.00 10.57 -4.67
N THR A 173 25.99 10.97 -5.47
CA THR A 173 26.98 10.05 -6.06
C THR A 173 28.06 9.58 -5.10
N THR A 174 28.06 10.09 -3.86
CA THR A 174 28.86 9.54 -2.76
C THR A 174 28.41 8.13 -2.37
N CYS A 175 27.14 7.80 -2.63
CA CYS A 175 26.49 6.55 -2.27
C CYS A 175 25.92 5.82 -3.51
N HIS A 176 25.21 6.54 -4.38
CA HIS A 176 24.56 5.99 -5.56
C HIS A 176 25.49 6.05 -6.78
N GLN A 177 25.81 4.90 -7.37
CA GLN A 177 26.77 4.84 -8.47
C GLN A 177 26.18 5.44 -9.76
N ARG A 178 27.03 6.09 -10.55
CA ARG A 178 26.63 6.76 -11.80
C ARG A 178 26.54 5.81 -13.00
N ASP A 179 27.14 4.63 -12.88
CA ASP A 179 27.26 3.61 -13.93
C ASP A 179 26.15 2.54 -13.85
N GLY A 180 25.09 2.84 -13.10
CA GLY A 180 23.98 1.92 -12.89
C GLY A 180 24.27 0.73 -11.98
N SER A 181 25.47 0.63 -11.39
CA SER A 181 25.83 -0.51 -10.54
C SER A 181 25.27 -0.42 -9.12
N ASP A 182 24.93 -1.59 -8.57
CA ASP A 182 24.35 -1.75 -7.23
C ASP A 182 25.31 -2.50 -6.31
N GLN A 183 25.94 -1.81 -5.36
CA GLN A 183 26.84 -2.39 -4.35
C GLN A 183 26.27 -2.22 -2.94
N GLY A 184 25.06 -2.76 -2.72
CA GLY A 184 24.32 -2.63 -1.45
C GLY A 184 23.58 -1.30 -1.27
N ILE A 185 23.80 -0.34 -2.18
CA ILE A 185 23.02 0.89 -2.33
C ILE A 185 22.37 0.83 -3.73
N PRO A 186 21.05 1.03 -3.85
CA PRO A 186 20.35 0.86 -5.12
C PRO A 186 20.71 1.96 -6.13
N SER A 187 20.78 1.60 -7.39
CA SER A 187 20.97 2.51 -8.51
C SER A 187 19.76 3.41 -8.67
N ILE A 188 20.07 4.66 -9.03
CA ILE A 188 19.12 5.70 -9.41
C ILE A 188 19.40 6.22 -10.83
N ALA A 189 20.39 5.64 -11.53
CA ALA A 189 20.67 5.94 -12.92
C ALA A 189 19.55 5.35 -13.81
N SER A 190 19.23 6.04 -14.91
CA SER A 190 18.19 5.62 -15.86
C SER A 190 16.78 5.47 -15.24
N TRP A 191 16.52 6.02 -14.05
CA TRP A 191 15.17 6.05 -13.50
C TRP A 191 14.26 6.97 -14.31
N PRO A 192 12.99 6.58 -14.57
CA PRO A 192 12.00 7.51 -15.09
C PRO A 192 11.90 8.75 -14.19
N GLN A 193 11.84 9.94 -14.79
CA GLN A 193 11.85 11.20 -14.02
C GLN A 193 10.69 11.25 -13.00
N GLU A 194 9.51 10.79 -13.41
CA GLU A 194 8.32 10.72 -12.55
C GLU A 194 8.55 9.81 -11.33
N ASP A 195 9.13 8.63 -11.53
CA ASP A 195 9.41 7.68 -10.45
C ASP A 195 10.41 8.24 -9.43
N PHE A 196 11.43 8.97 -9.92
CA PHE A 196 12.39 9.66 -9.07
C PHE A 196 11.72 10.75 -8.22
N VAL A 197 10.92 11.63 -8.86
CA VAL A 197 10.17 12.70 -8.20
C VAL A 197 9.27 12.10 -7.11
N VAL A 198 8.45 11.10 -7.46
CA VAL A 198 7.56 10.40 -6.52
C VAL A 198 8.33 9.80 -5.36
N ALA A 199 9.47 9.13 -5.60
CA ALA A 199 10.28 8.53 -4.56
C ALA A 199 10.86 9.56 -3.59
N MET A 200 11.38 10.68 -4.10
CA MET A 200 11.98 11.74 -3.28
C MET A 200 10.95 12.43 -2.39
N HIS A 201 9.79 12.78 -2.93
CA HIS A 201 8.72 13.35 -2.12
C HIS A 201 8.16 12.33 -1.11
N ALA A 202 8.17 11.04 -1.41
CA ALA A 202 7.77 10.01 -0.46
C ALA A 202 8.73 9.93 0.74
N TYR A 203 10.03 10.14 0.54
CA TYR A 203 11.00 10.25 1.63
C TYR A 203 10.85 11.59 2.38
N LYS A 204 10.69 12.71 1.66
CA LYS A 204 10.49 14.06 2.23
C LYS A 204 9.27 14.11 3.17
N GLN A 205 8.17 13.48 2.76
CA GLN A 205 6.93 13.37 3.54
C GLN A 205 6.96 12.22 4.57
N LYS A 206 8.10 11.55 4.73
CA LYS A 206 8.32 10.40 5.64
C LYS A 206 7.39 9.22 5.40
N LEU A 207 6.79 9.15 4.22
CA LEU A 207 5.97 8.04 3.80
C LEU A 207 6.85 6.81 3.52
N ARG A 208 8.08 6.97 3.03
CA ARG A 208 9.06 5.86 2.96
C ARG A 208 10.02 5.90 4.16
N PRO A 209 10.11 4.85 5.00
CA PRO A 209 10.97 4.82 6.18
C PRO A 209 12.38 4.47 5.77
N HIS A 210 13.23 5.49 5.72
CA HIS A 210 14.67 5.31 5.58
C HIS A 210 15.38 6.55 6.12
N PRO A 211 15.98 6.52 7.33
CA PRO A 211 16.47 7.72 8.02
C PRO A 211 17.43 8.58 7.18
N VAL A 212 18.34 7.96 6.42
CA VAL A 212 19.29 8.67 5.54
C VAL A 212 18.55 9.39 4.40
N MET A 213 17.76 8.68 3.60
CA MET A 213 17.02 9.29 2.49
C MET A 213 15.96 10.29 2.93
N GLN A 214 15.38 10.15 4.12
CA GLN A 214 14.50 11.18 4.69
C GLN A 214 15.25 12.48 5.02
N MET A 215 16.48 12.38 5.52
CA MET A 215 17.35 13.53 5.76
C MET A 215 17.79 14.18 4.43
N MET A 216 18.15 13.36 3.43
CA MET A 216 18.55 13.83 2.10
C MET A 216 17.38 14.48 1.33
N ALA A 217 16.19 13.89 1.34
CA ALA A 217 15.02 14.45 0.67
C ALA A 217 14.43 15.66 1.43
N GLY A 218 14.60 15.70 2.75
CA GLY A 218 14.11 16.80 3.60
C GLY A 218 14.73 18.16 3.26
N ARG A 219 15.98 18.18 2.78
CA ARG A 219 16.73 19.41 2.45
C ARG A 219 16.50 19.97 1.04
N LEU A 220 15.82 19.23 0.16
CA LEU A 220 15.65 19.61 -1.24
C LEU A 220 14.35 20.38 -1.49
N SER A 221 14.35 21.37 -2.38
CA SER A 221 13.14 21.99 -2.93
C SER A 221 12.49 21.10 -4.00
N GLU A 222 11.28 21.48 -4.44
CA GLU A 222 10.56 20.76 -5.50
C GLU A 222 11.30 20.89 -6.85
N GLU A 223 11.86 22.08 -7.13
CA GLU A 223 12.67 22.35 -8.34
C GLU A 223 14.00 21.58 -8.32
N GLU A 224 14.64 21.49 -7.16
CA GLU A 224 15.88 20.71 -6.99
C GLU A 224 15.62 19.20 -7.21
N ILE A 225 14.49 18.68 -6.74
CA ILE A 225 14.07 17.30 -7.00
C ILE A 225 13.82 17.07 -8.50
N ALA A 226 13.13 17.99 -9.17
CA ALA A 226 12.89 17.90 -10.62
C ALA A 226 14.19 17.96 -11.43
N ALA A 227 15.13 18.85 -11.07
CA ALA A 227 16.44 18.96 -11.73
C ALA A 227 17.28 17.68 -11.58
N LEU A 228 17.34 17.12 -10.36
CA LEU A 228 18.00 15.82 -10.11
C LEU A 228 17.36 14.68 -10.91
N ALA A 229 16.03 14.63 -10.99
CA ALA A 229 15.31 13.65 -11.79
C ALA A 229 15.68 13.74 -13.28
N ALA A 230 15.68 14.95 -13.83
CA ALA A 230 16.06 15.20 -15.22
C ALA A 230 17.50 14.76 -15.52
N PHE A 231 18.45 15.00 -14.60
CA PHE A 231 19.83 14.56 -14.74
C PHE A 231 19.99 13.03 -14.66
N PHE A 232 19.47 12.38 -13.61
CA PHE A 232 19.66 10.94 -13.41
C PHE A 232 19.00 10.08 -14.49
N ALA A 233 17.92 10.57 -15.10
CA ALA A 233 17.30 9.93 -16.27
C ALA A 233 18.20 9.90 -17.51
N THR A 234 19.28 10.70 -17.56
CA THR A 234 20.25 10.73 -18.68
C THR A 234 21.46 9.82 -18.48
N LEU A 235 21.62 9.23 -17.29
CA LEU A 235 22.73 8.33 -16.98
C LEU A 235 22.41 6.90 -17.40
N GLU A 236 23.39 6.19 -17.95
CA GLU A 236 23.31 4.78 -18.40
C GLU A 236 23.81 3.79 -17.34
#